data_AF-A0AAV4G1S7-F1
#
_entry.id   AF-A0AAV4G1S7-F1
#
_cell.length_a   1.000
_cell.length_b   1.000
_cell.length_c   1.000
_cell.angle_alpha   90.00
_cell.angle_beta   90.00
_cell.angle_gamma   90.00
#
_symmetry.space_group_name_H-M   'P 1'
#
loop_
_entity.id
_entity.type
_entity.pdbx_description
1 polymer ?
#
loop_
_entity_poly.entity_id
_entity_poly.type
_entity_poly.pdbx_seq_one_letter_code
_entity_poly.pdbx_strand_id
1 'polypeptide(L)'
;MSLSKQHLQIYNRAPSAATSYATNEFFRNEFRDVVQTLRKKYTRFMIVGDLNFHIDVPSAPETKKFISLLNDFELQQKIHVPTHKDGHTLDLIITPLSDNYTKNITVIDKTISDHYLLSVDLNTQKPSKTKRTVTSRNLKMLEPSKFSTEFHKALKTLNNSTVSADCLDNTLRRTLDQLPPLQARTISQRPVSPWFSLCIKVAKQHRRRAERHWRKTRLTIHHHIIITHRHKVKTII
;
A
#
# COMPACT_ATOMS: atom_id res chain seq x y z
N MET A 1 2.27 -33.21 -2.67
CA MET A 1 2.97 -32.28 -1.75
C MET A 1 2.85 -30.87 -2.30
N SER A 2 1.89 -30.09 -1.80
CA SER A 2 1.73 -28.68 -2.18
C SER A 2 2.92 -27.90 -1.60
N LEU A 3 3.76 -27.33 -2.46
CA LEU A 3 4.81 -26.39 -2.06
C LEU A 3 4.12 -25.19 -1.38
N SER A 4 4.10 -25.19 -0.03
CA SER A 4 3.63 -24.06 0.74
C SER A 4 4.57 -22.89 0.42
N LYS A 5 4.15 -22.01 -0.50
CA LYS A 5 4.83 -20.74 -0.71
C LYS A 5 4.96 -20.06 0.66
N GLN A 6 6.20 -19.82 1.08
CA GLN A 6 6.54 -19.16 2.35
C GLN A 6 6.10 -17.68 2.29
N HIS A 7 4.80 -17.45 2.38
CA HIS A 7 4.24 -16.11 2.46
C HIS A 7 4.30 -15.65 3.92
N LEU A 8 5.01 -14.55 4.17
CA LEU A 8 4.87 -13.83 5.42
C LEU A 8 3.53 -13.09 5.39
N GLN A 9 2.61 -13.47 6.27
CA GLN A 9 1.37 -12.71 6.45
C GLN A 9 1.59 -11.59 7.46
N ILE A 10 1.20 -10.37 7.07
CA ILE A 10 1.17 -9.20 7.96
C ILE A 10 -0.30 -8.89 8.26
N TYR A 11 -0.67 -8.94 9.52
CA TYR A 11 -1.98 -8.48 9.99
C TYR A 11 -1.83 -7.07 10.58
N ASN A 12 -2.66 -6.13 10.12
CA ASN A 12 -2.70 -4.76 10.63
C ASN A 12 -4.10 -4.44 11.15
N ARG A 13 -4.22 -4.16 12.45
CA ARG A 13 -5.49 -3.74 13.07
C ARG A 13 -5.65 -2.22 12.90
N ALA A 14 -6.80 -1.78 12.40
CA ALA A 14 -7.13 -0.36 12.41
C ALA A 14 -7.58 0.08 13.82
N PRO A 15 -7.28 1.31 14.25
CA PRO A 15 -7.81 1.85 15.50
C PRO A 15 -9.34 1.85 15.44
N SER A 16 -9.99 1.15 16.39
CA SER A 16 -11.44 1.16 16.53
C SER A 16 -11.87 2.54 17.04
N ALA A 17 -12.61 3.30 16.24
CA ALA A 17 -13.20 4.57 16.64
C ALA A 17 -14.34 4.41 17.67
N ALA A 18 -14.74 3.16 17.97
CA ALA A 18 -15.92 2.85 18.76
C ALA A 18 -15.61 1.83 19.85
N THR A 19 -14.51 1.99 20.61
CA THR A 19 -14.33 1.20 21.84
C THR A 19 -13.24 1.76 22.74
N SER A 20 -13.53 2.88 23.41
CA SER A 20 -12.94 3.10 24.72
C SER A 20 -13.41 1.96 25.63
N TYR A 21 -12.52 1.02 25.96
CA TYR A 21 -12.66 0.05 27.05
C TYR A 21 -13.78 -1.03 27.00
N ALA A 22 -14.60 -1.14 25.95
CA ALA A 22 -15.56 -2.27 25.89
C ALA A 22 -14.83 -3.60 25.62
N THR A 23 -14.63 -4.30 26.75
CA THR A 23 -14.26 -5.70 26.97
C THR A 23 -12.92 -6.17 26.40
N ASN A 24 -11.89 -6.15 27.26
CA ASN A 24 -10.65 -6.90 27.06
C ASN A 24 -10.89 -8.37 26.68
N GLU A 25 -12.01 -8.96 27.08
CA GLU A 25 -12.37 -10.32 26.69
C GLU A 25 -12.73 -10.45 25.21
N PHE A 26 -13.50 -9.50 24.67
CA PHE A 26 -13.85 -9.50 23.25
C PHE A 26 -12.61 -9.35 22.38
N PHE A 27 -11.72 -8.41 22.73
CA PHE A 27 -10.44 -8.26 22.06
C PHE A 27 -9.56 -9.52 22.15
N ARG A 28 -9.48 -10.16 23.33
CA ARG A 28 -8.71 -11.39 23.50
C ARG A 28 -9.27 -12.54 22.67
N ASN A 29 -10.59 -12.67 22.58
CA ASN A 29 -11.24 -13.71 21.77
C ASN A 29 -11.00 -13.45 20.28
N GLU A 30 -11.18 -12.22 19.81
CA GLU A 30 -10.84 -11.82 18.44
C GLU A 30 -9.35 -12.10 18.15
N PHE A 31 -8.44 -11.73 19.06
CA PHE A 31 -7.01 -11.98 18.92
C PHE A 31 -6.70 -13.48 18.87
N ARG A 32 -7.33 -14.29 19.73
CA ARG A 32 -7.23 -15.76 19.71
C ARG A 32 -7.61 -16.30 18.34
N ASP A 33 -8.76 -15.89 17.80
CA ASP A 33 -9.26 -16.36 16.51
C ASP A 33 -8.33 -15.96 15.35
N VAL A 34 -7.81 -14.73 15.40
CA VAL A 34 -6.82 -14.23 14.43
C VAL A 34 -5.55 -15.06 14.47
N VAL A 35 -4.97 -15.27 15.67
CA VAL A 35 -3.74 -16.05 15.83
C VAL A 35 -3.93 -17.50 15.40
N GLN A 36 -5.05 -18.13 15.78
CA GLN A 36 -5.38 -19.49 15.35
C GLN A 36 -5.50 -19.59 13.83
N THR A 37 -6.17 -18.63 13.20
CA THR A 37 -6.31 -18.56 11.74
C THR A 37 -4.95 -18.40 11.06
N LEU A 38 -4.10 -17.50 11.59
CA LEU A 38 -2.76 -17.28 11.06
C LEU A 38 -1.89 -18.53 11.18
N ARG A 39 -1.87 -19.18 12.34
CA ARG A 39 -1.13 -20.42 12.59
C ARG A 39 -1.58 -21.58 11.70
N LYS A 40 -2.90 -21.72 11.45
CA LYS A 40 -3.44 -22.75 10.56
C LYS A 40 -3.03 -22.55 9.10
N LYS A 41 -2.88 -21.31 8.66
CA LYS A 41 -2.72 -20.97 7.24
C LYS A 41 -1.27 -20.66 6.83
N TYR A 42 -0.44 -20.19 7.75
CA TYR A 42 0.88 -19.66 7.44
C TYR A 42 1.96 -20.22 8.36
N THR A 43 3.08 -20.61 7.78
CA THR A 43 4.28 -21.02 8.52
C THR A 43 5.07 -19.83 9.08
N ARG A 44 4.90 -18.65 8.49
CA ARG A 44 5.53 -17.38 8.90
C ARG A 44 4.47 -16.29 8.93
N PHE A 45 4.30 -15.62 10.06
CA PHE A 45 3.37 -14.50 10.19
C PHE A 45 3.85 -13.50 11.23
N MET A 46 3.50 -12.24 11.04
CA MET A 46 3.77 -11.16 11.99
C MET A 46 2.49 -10.34 12.15
N ILE A 47 2.17 -9.98 13.38
CA ILE A 47 1.06 -9.08 13.71
C ILE A 47 1.70 -7.72 14.02
N VAL A 48 1.22 -6.67 13.35
CA VAL A 48 1.73 -5.31 13.54
C VAL A 48 0.61 -4.31 13.69
N GLY A 49 0.87 -3.21 14.38
CA GLY A 49 -0.01 -2.04 14.39
C GLY A 49 -0.37 -1.59 15.79
N ASP A 50 -1.21 -0.55 15.82
CA ASP A 50 -1.72 0.05 17.05
C ASP A 50 -2.83 -0.83 17.64
N LEU A 51 -2.51 -1.53 18.73
CA LEU A 51 -3.50 -2.33 19.45
C LEU A 51 -4.25 -1.52 20.50
N ASN A 52 -3.84 -0.27 20.76
CA ASN A 52 -4.31 0.55 21.89
C ASN A 52 -4.24 -0.22 23.23
N PHE A 53 -3.16 -0.98 23.43
CA PHE A 53 -2.95 -1.80 24.61
C PHE A 53 -1.65 -1.39 25.30
N HIS A 54 -1.73 -0.99 26.56
CA HIS A 54 -0.58 -0.56 27.37
C HIS A 54 0.26 -1.74 27.85
N ILE A 55 1.03 -2.34 26.93
CA ILE A 55 1.92 -3.46 27.26
C ILE A 55 3.09 -3.03 28.16
N ASP A 56 3.40 -1.74 28.19
CA ASP A 56 4.45 -1.10 29.00
C ASP A 56 4.15 -1.07 30.51
N VAL A 57 2.92 -1.44 30.93
CA VAL A 57 2.51 -1.47 32.34
C VAL A 57 2.36 -2.93 32.83
N PRO A 58 3.45 -3.62 33.20
CA PRO A 58 3.42 -5.04 33.56
C PRO A 58 2.66 -5.35 34.87
N SER A 59 2.45 -4.34 35.73
CA SER A 59 1.67 -4.47 36.96
C SER A 59 0.17 -4.63 36.70
N ALA A 60 -0.33 -4.13 35.56
CA ALA A 60 -1.74 -4.16 35.23
C ALA A 60 -2.24 -5.61 35.03
N PRO A 61 -3.39 -6.01 35.63
CA PRO A 61 -3.93 -7.36 35.46
C PRO A 61 -4.19 -7.74 34.00
N GLU A 62 -4.59 -6.78 33.18
CA GLU A 62 -4.86 -7.00 31.76
C GLU A 62 -3.59 -7.25 30.96
N THR A 63 -2.51 -6.52 31.26
CA THR A 63 -1.18 -6.76 30.66
C THR A 63 -0.68 -8.15 30.98
N LYS A 64 -0.87 -8.62 32.22
CA LYS A 64 -0.53 -10.00 32.60
C LYS A 64 -1.34 -11.03 31.81
N LYS A 65 -2.65 -10.82 31.67
CA LYS A 65 -3.51 -11.71 30.86
C LYS A 65 -3.11 -11.72 29.39
N PHE A 66 -2.76 -10.57 28.81
CA PHE A 66 -2.32 -10.48 27.43
C PHE A 66 -0.95 -11.13 27.21
N ILE A 67 0.00 -10.92 28.13
CA ILE A 67 1.30 -11.62 28.09
C ILE A 67 1.10 -13.14 28.22
N SER A 68 0.23 -13.59 29.14
CA SER A 68 -0.13 -15.01 29.25
C SER A 68 -0.70 -15.54 27.94
N LEU A 69 -1.58 -14.78 27.29
CA LEU A 69 -2.15 -15.13 25.99
C LEU A 69 -1.05 -15.26 24.92
N LEU A 70 -0.09 -14.34 24.87
CA LEU A 70 1.04 -14.44 23.95
C LEU A 70 1.85 -15.72 24.22
N ASN A 71 2.11 -16.02 25.50
CA ASN A 71 2.83 -17.23 25.90
C ASN A 71 2.06 -18.51 25.53
N ASP A 72 0.74 -18.57 25.70
CA ASP A 72 -0.12 -19.69 25.29
C ASP A 72 0.05 -20.01 23.79
N PHE A 73 0.26 -18.98 22.98
CA PHE A 73 0.49 -19.09 21.54
C PHE A 73 1.96 -19.00 21.14
N GLU A 74 2.90 -19.15 22.08
CA GLU A 74 4.34 -19.08 21.84
C GLU A 74 4.70 -17.87 20.96
N LEU A 75 4.11 -16.72 21.28
CA LEU A 75 4.33 -15.43 20.63
C LEU A 75 5.20 -14.56 21.52
N GLN A 76 5.98 -13.70 20.89
CA GLN A 76 6.77 -12.67 21.53
C GLN A 76 6.43 -11.32 20.92
N GLN A 77 6.36 -10.29 21.76
CA GLN A 77 6.33 -8.91 21.32
C GLN A 77 7.78 -8.40 21.27
N LYS A 78 8.14 -7.67 20.20
CA LYS A 78 9.53 -7.28 19.88
C LYS A 78 9.90 -5.83 20.23
N ILE A 79 8.95 -4.99 20.65
CA ILE A 79 9.16 -3.56 20.91
C ILE A 79 9.09 -3.27 22.42
N HIS A 80 10.21 -2.83 22.99
CA HIS A 80 10.31 -2.51 24.43
C HIS A 80 10.57 -1.04 24.72
N VAL A 81 10.42 -0.18 23.72
CA VAL A 81 10.63 1.28 23.83
C VAL A 81 9.33 2.01 23.47
N PRO A 82 9.13 3.24 23.98
CA PRO A 82 7.95 4.03 23.66
C PRO A 82 7.73 4.16 22.15
N THR A 83 6.48 3.98 21.72
CA THR A 83 6.04 4.16 20.33
C THR A 83 5.11 5.35 20.17
N HIS A 84 4.79 6.02 21.27
CA HIS A 84 3.98 7.23 21.32
C HIS A 84 4.74 8.37 22.04
N LYS A 85 4.47 9.61 21.67
CA LYS A 85 5.07 10.83 22.26
C LYS A 85 4.85 10.95 23.78
N ASP A 86 3.77 10.34 24.29
CA ASP A 86 3.41 10.37 25.72
C ASP A 86 4.16 9.28 26.52
N GLY A 87 5.08 8.54 25.89
CA GLY A 87 5.93 7.55 26.57
C GLY A 87 5.38 6.12 26.57
N HIS A 88 4.22 5.87 25.94
CA HIS A 88 3.58 4.55 25.93
C HIS A 88 4.01 3.67 24.74
N THR A 89 3.84 2.35 24.91
CA THR A 89 4.09 1.36 23.84
C THR A 89 2.76 0.79 23.36
N LEU A 90 2.17 1.43 22.35
CA LEU A 90 0.84 1.09 21.82
C LEU A 90 0.91 0.36 20.46
N ASP A 91 1.84 0.78 19.61
CA ASP A 91 2.17 0.06 18.37
C ASP A 91 3.06 -1.14 18.66
N LEU A 92 2.58 -2.34 18.35
CA LEU A 92 3.28 -3.59 18.65
C LEU A 92 3.76 -4.28 17.37
N ILE A 93 4.85 -5.04 17.52
CA ILE A 93 5.28 -6.07 16.56
C ILE A 93 5.28 -7.39 17.32
N ILE A 94 4.41 -8.32 16.92
CA ILE A 94 4.26 -9.63 17.55
C ILE A 94 4.59 -10.71 16.52
N THR A 95 5.46 -11.64 16.90
CA THR A 95 5.92 -12.75 16.07
C THR A 95 5.88 -14.06 16.86
N PRO A 96 5.89 -15.23 16.20
CA PRO A 96 6.24 -16.50 16.85
C PRO A 96 7.59 -16.43 17.57
N LEU A 97 7.76 -17.24 18.62
CA LEU A 97 9.05 -17.45 19.29
C LEU A 97 10.11 -17.98 18.33
N SER A 98 9.71 -18.79 17.36
CA SER A 98 10.55 -19.35 16.29
C SER A 98 10.91 -18.37 15.16
N ASP A 99 10.60 -17.08 15.31
CA ASP A 99 10.88 -16.07 14.30
C ASP A 99 12.39 -15.97 13.96
N ASN A 100 12.68 -16.17 12.68
CA ASN A 100 14.01 -16.07 12.09
C ASN A 100 14.04 -15.15 10.85
N TYR A 101 12.99 -14.36 10.65
CA TYR A 101 12.81 -13.53 9.46
C TYR A 101 12.68 -12.04 9.77
N THR A 102 12.54 -11.61 11.03
CA THR A 102 12.67 -10.19 11.40
C THR A 102 14.10 -9.82 11.81
N LYS A 103 14.55 -8.63 11.41
CA LYS A 103 15.86 -8.04 11.76
C LYS A 103 15.72 -6.53 11.95
N ASN A 104 16.71 -5.92 12.62
CA ASN A 104 16.89 -4.46 12.72
C ASN A 104 15.61 -3.67 13.04
N ILE A 105 14.92 -4.07 14.11
CA ILE A 105 13.71 -3.38 14.53
C ILE A 105 14.09 -2.03 15.13
N THR A 106 13.54 -0.95 14.59
CA THR A 106 13.84 0.42 15.01
C THR A 106 12.56 1.23 15.18
N VAL A 107 12.57 2.11 16.19
CA VAL A 107 11.50 3.07 16.45
C VAL A 107 12.04 4.46 16.14
N ILE A 108 11.38 5.16 15.21
CA ILE A 108 11.87 6.40 14.64
C ILE A 108 10.84 7.50 14.88
N ASP A 109 11.17 8.45 15.74
CA ASP A 109 10.41 9.69 15.84
C ASP A 109 10.62 10.54 14.58
N LYS A 110 9.54 10.80 13.85
CA LYS A 110 9.54 11.67 12.66
C LYS A 110 8.97 13.05 12.94
N THR A 111 8.45 13.31 14.14
CA THR A 111 7.82 14.55 14.60
C THR A 111 6.63 15.01 13.73
N ILE A 112 5.96 14.09 13.03
CA ILE A 112 4.81 14.36 12.14
C ILE A 112 3.51 13.76 12.69
N SER A 113 3.63 12.81 13.61
CA SER A 113 2.54 12.23 14.39
C SER A 113 3.00 12.12 15.83
N ASP A 114 2.01 12.02 16.69
CA ASP A 114 2.09 11.50 18.05
C ASP A 114 2.57 10.04 18.14
N HIS A 115 2.32 9.21 17.12
CA HIS A 115 2.93 7.88 16.97
C HIS A 115 4.28 7.93 16.24
N TYR A 116 5.22 7.11 16.71
CA TYR A 116 6.53 6.91 16.09
C TYR A 116 6.48 5.86 14.99
N LEU A 117 7.38 5.99 13.99
CA LEU A 117 7.47 5.05 12.90
C LEU A 117 8.21 3.79 13.35
N LEU A 118 7.53 2.64 13.26
CA LEU A 118 8.17 1.33 13.38
C LEU A 118 8.77 0.90 12.04
N SER A 119 10.04 0.52 12.05
CA SER A 119 10.74 -0.05 10.90
C SER A 119 11.32 -1.41 11.27
N VAL A 120 11.11 -2.39 10.40
CA VAL A 120 11.60 -3.76 10.56
C VAL A 120 12.12 -4.28 9.22
N ASP A 121 13.32 -4.86 9.24
CA ASP A 121 13.88 -5.54 8.09
C ASP A 121 13.37 -6.97 8.04
N LEU A 122 12.91 -7.41 6.87
CA LEU A 122 12.35 -8.74 6.68
C LEU A 122 13.26 -9.58 5.78
N ASN A 123 13.81 -10.66 6.33
CA ASN A 123 14.57 -11.66 5.59
C ASN A 123 13.62 -12.60 4.84
N THR A 124 12.93 -12.07 3.83
CA THR A 124 11.98 -12.80 3.01
C THR A 124 12.16 -12.45 1.54
N GLN A 125 11.92 -13.42 0.65
CA GLN A 125 11.97 -13.18 -0.78
C GLN A 125 10.67 -12.50 -1.22
N LYS A 126 10.81 -11.31 -1.82
CA LYS A 126 9.69 -10.62 -2.43
C LYS A 126 9.19 -11.43 -3.64
N PRO A 127 7.90 -11.76 -3.72
CA PRO A 127 7.36 -12.46 -4.88
C PRO A 127 7.65 -11.67 -6.17
N SER A 128 8.13 -12.36 -7.20
CA SER A 128 8.33 -11.75 -8.51
C SER A 128 6.99 -11.24 -9.05
N LYS A 129 6.96 -10.02 -9.58
CA LYS A 129 5.75 -9.51 -10.22
C LYS A 129 5.47 -10.33 -11.47
N THR A 130 4.22 -10.76 -11.64
CA THR A 130 3.77 -11.38 -12.90
C THR A 130 4.04 -10.42 -14.05
N LYS A 131 4.67 -10.92 -15.11
CA LYS A 131 4.92 -10.18 -16.34
C LYS A 131 3.95 -10.68 -17.41
N ARG A 132 3.44 -9.77 -18.23
CA ARG A 132 2.70 -10.12 -19.45
C ARG A 132 3.27 -9.38 -20.63
N THR A 133 3.29 -10.03 -21.78
CA THR A 133 3.61 -9.37 -23.05
C THR A 133 2.38 -8.61 -23.52
N VAL A 134 2.55 -7.34 -23.85
CA VAL A 134 1.53 -6.55 -24.53
C VAL A 134 2.11 -6.01 -25.83
N THR A 135 1.27 -5.96 -26.85
CA THR A 135 1.60 -5.30 -28.11
C THR A 135 1.12 -3.85 -28.01
N SER A 136 2.00 -2.89 -28.27
CA SER A 136 1.64 -1.48 -28.26
C SER A 136 2.51 -0.68 -29.21
N ARG A 137 2.00 0.47 -29.68
CA ARG A 137 2.76 1.41 -30.49
C ARG A 137 3.43 2.43 -29.60
N ASN A 138 4.65 2.83 -29.95
CA ASN A 138 5.29 3.97 -29.31
C ASN A 138 4.83 5.26 -29.99
N LEU A 139 3.68 5.80 -29.58
CA LEU A 139 3.15 7.05 -30.14
C LEU A 139 4.05 8.27 -29.89
N LYS A 140 5.04 8.18 -28.99
CA LYS A 140 6.02 9.26 -28.80
C LYS A 140 7.03 9.37 -29.94
N MET A 141 7.22 8.30 -30.70
CA MET A 141 8.08 8.29 -31.90
C MET A 141 7.30 8.65 -33.18
N LEU A 142 5.99 8.90 -33.06
CA LEU A 142 5.18 9.34 -34.18
C LEU A 142 5.50 10.82 -34.46
N GLU A 143 6.05 11.10 -35.63
CA GLU A 143 6.18 12.46 -36.14
C GLU A 143 4.80 12.99 -36.58
N PRO A 144 4.23 14.01 -35.91
CA PRO A 144 2.86 14.46 -36.18
C PRO A 144 2.67 14.98 -37.61
N SER A 145 3.70 15.62 -38.17
CA SER A 145 3.70 16.13 -39.55
C SER A 145 3.58 15.01 -40.57
N LYS A 146 4.40 13.95 -40.45
CA LYS A 146 4.34 12.78 -41.31
C LYS A 146 2.99 12.06 -41.24
N PHE A 147 2.44 11.93 -40.02
CA PHE A 147 1.11 11.35 -39.83
C PHE A 147 0.03 12.16 -40.54
N SER A 148 0.04 13.48 -40.36
CA SER A 148 -0.94 14.37 -41.01
C SER A 148 -0.87 14.25 -42.54
N THR A 149 0.33 14.25 -43.13
CA THR A 149 0.51 14.12 -44.57
C THR A 149 -0.03 12.79 -45.11
N GLU A 150 0.36 11.66 -44.51
CA GLU A 150 -0.09 10.34 -44.96
C GLU A 150 -1.60 10.15 -44.73
N PHE A 151 -2.14 10.69 -43.63
CA PHE A 151 -3.57 10.63 -43.37
C PHE A 151 -4.37 11.46 -44.38
N HIS A 152 -3.93 12.68 -44.69
CA HIS A 152 -4.57 13.51 -45.72
C HIS A 152 -4.51 12.86 -47.11
N LYS A 153 -3.39 12.19 -47.44
CA LYS A 153 -3.26 11.43 -48.68
C LYS A 153 -4.26 10.27 -48.73
N ALA A 154 -4.40 9.51 -47.64
CA ALA A 154 -5.35 8.41 -47.53
C ALA A 154 -6.82 8.89 -47.57
N LEU A 155 -7.11 10.06 -47.02
CA LEU A 155 -8.45 10.66 -47.11
C LEU A 155 -8.81 11.08 -48.54
N LYS A 156 -7.86 11.63 -49.31
CA LYS A 156 -8.09 12.02 -50.71
C LYS A 156 -8.43 10.84 -51.62
N THR A 157 -8.02 9.63 -51.23
CA THR A 157 -8.36 8.39 -51.96
C THR A 157 -9.72 7.81 -51.59
N LEU A 158 -10.43 8.36 -50.61
CA LEU A 158 -11.80 7.96 -50.28
C LEU A 158 -12.78 8.71 -51.19
N ASN A 159 -13.68 7.98 -51.86
CA ASN A 159 -14.69 8.60 -52.71
C ASN A 159 -15.67 9.45 -51.87
N ASN A 160 -15.85 10.71 -52.28
CA ASN A 160 -16.49 11.78 -51.51
C ASN A 160 -18.00 11.66 -51.28
N SER A 161 -18.68 10.61 -51.73
CA SER A 161 -20.15 10.58 -51.71
C SER A 161 -20.76 10.17 -50.38
N THR A 162 -20.07 9.42 -49.51
CA THR A 162 -20.49 9.18 -48.10
C THR A 162 -19.37 8.49 -47.31
N VAL A 163 -18.54 9.26 -46.59
CA VAL A 163 -17.54 8.68 -45.67
C VAL A 163 -18.23 8.36 -44.34
N SER A 164 -18.44 7.08 -44.05
CA SER A 164 -18.95 6.63 -42.75
C SER A 164 -17.89 6.79 -41.64
N ALA A 165 -18.34 6.81 -40.37
CA ALA A 165 -17.43 6.82 -39.22
C ALA A 165 -16.47 5.61 -39.22
N ASP A 166 -16.95 4.44 -39.65
CA ASP A 166 -16.12 3.23 -39.77
C ASP A 166 -15.06 3.36 -40.88
N CYS A 167 -15.40 4.03 -41.98
CA CYS A 167 -14.45 4.29 -43.05
C CYS A 167 -13.30 5.18 -42.55
N LEU A 168 -13.63 6.21 -41.77
CA LEU A 168 -12.66 7.10 -41.15
C LEU A 168 -11.79 6.37 -40.11
N ASP A 169 -12.39 5.57 -39.21
CA ASP A 169 -11.64 4.80 -38.19
C ASP A 169 -10.69 3.80 -38.85
N ASN A 170 -11.13 3.11 -39.90
CA ASN A 170 -10.29 2.19 -40.65
C ASN A 170 -9.12 2.91 -41.35
N THR A 171 -9.36 4.10 -41.88
CA THR A 171 -8.32 4.90 -42.54
C THR A 171 -7.28 5.38 -41.53
N LEU A 172 -7.74 5.87 -40.37
CA LEU A 172 -6.87 6.23 -39.25
C LEU A 172 -6.00 5.06 -38.79
N ARG A 173 -6.59 3.88 -38.59
CA ARG A 173 -5.85 2.68 -38.18
C ARG A 173 -4.79 2.27 -39.20
N ARG A 174 -5.13 2.27 -40.50
CA ARG A 174 -4.20 1.94 -41.58
C ARG A 174 -3.03 2.91 -41.65
N THR A 175 -3.29 4.22 -41.56
CA THR A 175 -2.21 5.23 -41.53
C THR A 175 -1.32 5.05 -40.30
N LEU A 176 -1.90 4.72 -39.14
CA LEU A 176 -1.14 4.39 -37.94
C LEU A 176 -0.35 3.08 -38.06
N ASP A 177 -0.81 2.09 -38.83
CA ASP A 177 -0.09 0.82 -39.09
C ASP A 177 1.15 1.03 -39.97
N GLN A 178 1.14 2.04 -40.84
CA GLN A 178 2.24 2.35 -41.76
C GLN A 178 3.41 3.12 -41.13
N LEU A 179 3.17 3.79 -39.99
CA LEU A 179 4.17 4.67 -39.37
C LEU A 179 4.91 3.99 -38.20
N PRO A 180 4.42 3.98 -36.94
CA PRO A 180 5.08 3.24 -35.88
C PRO A 180 4.62 1.77 -35.89
N PRO A 181 5.54 0.80 -36.06
CA PRO A 181 5.18 -0.60 -35.98
C PRO A 181 4.67 -0.95 -34.59
N LEU A 182 3.77 -1.93 -34.55
CA LEU A 182 3.37 -2.58 -33.31
C LEU A 182 4.57 -3.31 -32.72
N GLN A 183 4.96 -2.93 -31.50
CA GLN A 183 6.08 -3.55 -30.80
C GLN A 183 5.57 -4.35 -29.60
N ALA A 184 6.04 -5.59 -29.49
CA ALA A 184 5.83 -6.39 -28.29
C ALA A 184 6.71 -5.83 -27.18
N ARG A 185 6.12 -5.56 -26.01
CA ARG A 185 6.86 -5.18 -24.81
C ARG A 185 6.33 -5.93 -23.60
N THR A 186 7.26 -6.30 -22.73
CA THR A 186 6.95 -6.99 -21.48
C THR A 186 6.62 -5.96 -20.40
N ILE A 187 5.40 -5.99 -19.88
CA ILE A 187 4.98 -5.13 -18.78
C ILE A 187 4.76 -5.95 -17.51
N SER A 188 5.05 -5.33 -16.36
CA SER A 188 4.66 -5.90 -15.07
C SER A 188 3.16 -5.74 -14.88
N GLN A 189 2.46 -6.86 -14.73
CA GLN A 189 1.06 -6.88 -14.36
C GLN A 189 0.92 -6.37 -12.93
N ARG A 190 0.07 -5.36 -12.77
CA ARG A 190 -0.31 -4.83 -11.46
C ARG A 190 -1.78 -5.17 -11.26
N PRO A 191 -2.17 -5.80 -10.14
CA PRO A 191 -3.57 -5.98 -9.83
C PRO A 191 -4.24 -4.60 -9.77
N VAL A 192 -5.47 -4.51 -10.27
CA VAL A 192 -6.28 -3.32 -10.08
C VAL A 192 -6.53 -3.17 -8.58
N SER A 193 -6.46 -1.95 -8.07
CA SER A 193 -6.79 -1.63 -6.68
C SER A 193 -8.13 -0.90 -6.67
N PRO A 194 -9.27 -1.61 -6.51
CA PRO A 194 -10.61 -1.01 -6.62
C PRO A 194 -10.82 0.17 -5.67
N TRP A 195 -10.20 0.10 -4.49
CA TRP A 195 -10.22 1.13 -3.45
C TRP A 195 -9.25 2.31 -3.70
N PHE A 196 -8.50 2.33 -4.79
CA PHE A 196 -7.50 3.38 -5.07
C PHE A 196 -7.83 4.13 -6.36
N SER A 197 -8.85 4.99 -6.26
CA SER A 197 -9.29 5.85 -7.35
C SER A 197 -8.29 6.96 -7.69
N LEU A 198 -8.46 7.57 -8.87
CA LEU A 198 -7.64 8.69 -9.32
C LEU A 198 -7.72 9.89 -8.36
N CYS A 199 -8.90 10.19 -7.81
CA CYS A 199 -9.06 11.28 -6.85
C CYS A 199 -8.28 11.02 -5.55
N ILE A 200 -8.29 9.80 -5.01
CA ILE A 200 -7.46 9.40 -3.85
C ILE A 200 -5.97 9.58 -4.16
N LYS A 201 -5.55 9.15 -5.36
CA LYS A 201 -4.15 9.30 -5.81
C LYS A 201 -3.73 10.76 -5.84
N VAL A 202 -4.52 11.63 -6.46
CA VAL A 202 -4.26 13.07 -6.56
C VAL A 202 -4.22 13.71 -5.17
N ALA A 203 -5.22 13.45 -4.33
CA ALA A 203 -5.27 13.97 -2.97
C ALA A 203 -4.02 13.57 -2.15
N LYS A 204 -3.60 12.30 -2.22
CA LYS A 204 -2.36 11.83 -1.58
C LYS A 204 -1.09 12.48 -2.14
N GLN A 205 -1.05 12.79 -3.44
CA GLN A 205 0.08 13.52 -4.05
C GLN A 205 0.18 14.94 -3.52
N HIS A 206 -0.92 15.67 -3.42
CA HIS A 206 -0.93 17.01 -2.82
C HIS A 206 -0.45 16.98 -1.36
N ARG A 207 -0.96 16.04 -0.55
CA ARG A 207 -0.49 15.85 0.84
C ARG A 207 1.02 15.62 0.91
N ARG A 208 1.57 14.74 0.07
CA ARG A 208 3.03 14.47 0.02
C ARG A 208 3.86 15.67 -0.47
N ARG A 209 3.31 16.51 -1.36
CA ARG A 209 3.98 17.76 -1.78
C ARG A 209 4.07 18.75 -0.62
N ALA A 210 2.95 18.99 0.08
CA ALA A 210 2.92 19.81 1.28
C ALA A 210 3.87 19.28 2.36
N GLU A 211 3.89 17.96 2.57
CA GLU A 211 4.79 17.32 3.54
C GLU A 211 6.26 17.56 3.23
N ARG A 212 6.68 17.36 1.97
CA ARG A 212 8.06 17.65 1.55
C ARG A 212 8.43 19.12 1.72
N HIS A 213 7.49 20.03 1.47
CA HIS A 213 7.70 21.47 1.65
C HIS A 213 7.87 21.86 3.12
N TRP A 214 7.02 21.34 4.00
CA TRP A 214 7.17 21.53 5.44
C TRP A 214 8.47 20.91 5.97
N ARG A 215 8.87 19.72 5.53
CA ARG A 215 10.16 19.12 5.96
C ARG A 215 11.36 20.01 5.65
N LYS A 216 11.30 20.78 4.55
CA LYS A 216 12.35 21.74 4.17
C LYS A 216 12.32 23.03 4.99
N THR A 217 11.15 23.50 5.38
CA THR A 217 10.94 24.85 5.93
C THR A 217 10.68 24.88 7.43
N ARG A 218 10.13 23.80 7.98
CA ARG A 218 9.70 23.62 9.38
C ARG A 218 8.73 24.68 9.91
N LEU A 219 8.14 25.51 9.05
CA LEU A 219 7.18 26.56 9.43
C LEU A 219 5.83 25.98 9.85
N THR A 220 5.25 26.57 10.90
CA THR A 220 3.93 26.21 11.46
C THR A 220 2.82 26.29 10.40
N ILE A 221 2.86 27.27 9.51
CA ILE A 221 1.86 27.40 8.43
C ILE A 221 1.92 26.21 7.45
N HIS A 222 3.12 25.72 7.11
CA HIS A 222 3.27 24.55 6.25
C HIS A 222 2.85 23.26 6.94
N HIS A 223 2.98 23.20 8.27
CA HIS A 223 2.41 22.11 9.07
C HIS A 223 0.88 22.09 8.97
N HIS A 224 0.22 23.24 9.13
CA HIS A 224 -1.24 23.35 8.97
C HIS A 224 -1.70 22.93 7.57
N ILE A 225 -0.96 23.28 6.51
CA ILE A 225 -1.27 22.85 5.15
C ILE A 225 -1.22 21.32 5.00
N ILE A 226 -0.27 20.63 5.65
CA ILE A 226 -0.26 19.16 5.69
C ILE A 226 -1.54 18.63 6.34
N ILE A 227 -1.95 19.20 7.48
CA ILE A 227 -3.16 18.80 8.22
C ILE A 227 -4.39 18.95 7.31
N THR A 228 -4.55 20.09 6.64
CA THR A 228 -5.65 20.32 5.69
C THR A 228 -5.68 19.26 4.58
N HIS A 229 -4.54 18.95 3.98
CA HIS A 229 -4.47 17.90 2.96
C HIS A 229 -4.68 16.49 3.52
N ARG A 230 -4.32 16.22 4.79
CA ARG A 230 -4.61 14.96 5.48
C ARG A 230 -6.12 14.77 5.64
N HIS A 231 -6.86 15.81 6.05
CA HIS A 231 -8.33 15.75 6.15
C HIS A 231 -8.97 15.51 4.79
N LYS A 232 -8.55 16.24 3.75
CA LYS A 232 -9.05 16.00 2.37
C LYS A 232 -8.88 14.55 1.92
N VAL A 233 -7.74 13.92 2.24
CA VAL A 233 -7.53 12.50 1.91
C VAL A 233 -8.47 11.60 2.70
N LYS A 234 -8.71 11.88 3.99
CA LYS A 234 -9.63 11.10 4.83
C LYS A 234 -11.08 11.17 4.35
N THR A 235 -11.53 12.31 3.82
CA THR A 235 -12.91 12.47 3.33
C THR A 235 -13.19 11.68 2.04
N ILE A 236 -12.16 11.34 1.27
CA ILE A 236 -12.29 10.67 -0.04
C ILE A 236 -12.11 9.15 0.08
N ILE A 237 -11.59 8.66 1.21
CA ILE A 237 -11.40 7.23 1.51
C ILE A 237 -12.58 6.76 2.33
#